data_AF-A0A7C7WP03-F1
#
_entry.id   AF-A0A7C7WP03-F1
#
_cell.length_a   1.000
_cell.length_b   1.000
_cell.length_c   1.000
_cell.angle_alpha   90.00
_cell.angle_beta   90.00
_cell.angle_gamma   90.00
#
_symmetry.space_group_name_H-M   'P 1'
#
loop_
_entity.id
_entity.type
_entity.pdbx_description
1 polymer ?
#
loop_
_entity_poly.entity_id
_entity_poly.type
_entity_poly.pdbx_seq_one_letter_code
_entity_poly.pdbx_strand_id
1 'polypeptide(L)' 'MVTGEWNRNRLLQLIVLLYVLYVALLIVTNGLLYFDKMSLAPSSVVSYYLGVEAEFRPARSYESLLEISHFHLFA' A
#
# COMPACT_ATOMS: atom_id res chain seq x y z
N MET A 1 30.60 -4.04 -11.47
CA MET A 1 30.50 -4.88 -10.26
C MET A 1 30.37 -3.96 -9.06
N VAL A 2 29.24 -4.01 -8.34
CA VAL A 2 28.91 -3.15 -7.18
C VAL A 2 29.64 -3.62 -5.90
N THR A 3 30.74 -4.37 -6.01
CA THR A 3 31.28 -5.14 -4.86
C THR A 3 32.35 -4.40 -4.06
N GLY A 4 33.17 -3.56 -4.69
CA GLY A 4 34.29 -2.87 -4.04
C GLY A 4 33.88 -1.73 -3.10
N GLU A 5 32.98 -0.85 -3.57
CA GLU A 5 32.48 0.30 -2.78
C GLU A 5 31.46 -0.11 -1.71
N TRP A 6 30.61 -1.10 -2.02
CA TRP A 6 29.61 -1.61 -1.09
C TRP A 6 30.24 -2.06 0.23
N ASN A 7 31.36 -2.79 0.19
CA ASN A 7 31.97 -3.35 1.40
C ASN A 7 32.76 -2.31 2.23
N ARG A 8 33.19 -1.19 1.62
CA ARG A 8 33.86 -0.08 2.34
C ARG A 8 32.88 0.93 2.93
N ASN A 9 31.73 1.16 2.28
CA ASN A 9 30.82 2.24 2.66
C ASN A 9 29.66 1.75 3.53
N ARG A 10 29.91 1.66 4.83
CA ARG A 10 28.89 1.27 5.83
C ARG A 10 27.67 2.20 5.86
N LEU A 11 27.85 3.48 5.54
CA LEU A 11 26.74 4.43 5.50
C LEU A 11 25.79 4.09 4.34
N LEU A 12 26.33 3.82 3.15
CA LEU A 12 25.53 3.40 1.99
C LEU A 12 24.77 2.10 2.28
N GLN A 13 25.41 1.11 2.90
CA GLN A 13 24.77 -0.14 3.30
C GLN A 13 23.60 0.09 4.26
N LEU A 14 23.79 0.96 5.26
CA LEU A 14 22.74 1.31 6.21
C LEU A 14 21.56 2.00 5.53
N ILE A 15 21.82 2.98 4.67
CA ILE A 15 20.77 3.69 3.93
C ILE A 15 19.96 2.71 3.08
N VAL A 16 20.62 1.80 2.37
CA VAL A 16 19.96 0.79 1.55
C VAL A 16 19.16 -0.18 2.40
N LEU A 17 19.69 -0.61 3.56
CA LEU A 17 18.95 -1.46 4.50
C LEU A 17 17.70 -0.76 5.03
N LEU A 18 17.81 0.50 5.44
CA LEU A 18 16.67 1.30 5.90
C LEU A 18 15.64 1.49 4.79
N TYR A 19 16.08 1.72 3.56
CA TYR A 19 15.20 1.83 2.40
C TYR A 19 14.46 0.51 2.13
N VAL A 20 15.14 -0.63 2.14
CA VAL A 20 14.51 -1.95 1.96
C VAL A 20 13.53 -2.23 3.09
N LEU A 21 13.89 -1.92 4.34
CA LEU A 21 13.00 -2.05 5.49
C LEU A 21 11.76 -1.17 5.33
N TYR A 22 11.92 0.08 4.91
CA TYR A 22 10.82 1.00 4.65
C TYR A 22 9.88 0.46 3.56
N VAL A 23 10.42 0.01 2.41
CA VAL A 23 9.61 -0.58 1.33
C VAL A 23 8.89 -1.85 1.79
N ALA A 24 9.56 -2.72 2.56
CA ALA A 24 8.95 -3.92 3.10
C ALA A 24 7.79 -3.58 4.05
N LEU A 25 7.98 -2.62 4.95
CA LEU A 25 6.92 -2.12 5.83
C LEU A 25 5.76 -1.54 5.02
N LEU A 26 6.06 -0.76 3.98
CA LEU A 26 5.05 -0.16 3.11
C LEU A 26 4.20 -1.23 2.41
N ILE A 27 4.82 -2.27 1.85
CA ILE A 27 4.11 -3.39 1.21
C ILE A 27 3.25 -4.13 2.23
N VAL A 28 3.79 -4.42 3.41
CA VAL A 28 3.05 -5.14 4.47
C VAL A 28 1.85 -4.34 4.94
N THR A 29 2.00 -3.05 5.25
CA THR A 29 0.89 -2.22 5.74
C THR A 29 -0.18 -2.02 4.66
N ASN A 30 0.21 -1.80 3.40
CA ASN A 30 -0.75 -1.72 2.30
C ASN A 30 -1.49 -3.04 2.08
N GLY A 31 -0.78 -4.18 2.16
CA GLY A 31 -1.39 -5.50 2.10
C GLY A 31 -2.41 -5.72 3.22
N LEU A 32 -2.04 -5.40 4.47
CA LEU A 32 -2.94 -5.51 5.62
C LEU A 32 -4.19 -4.62 5.45
N LEU A 33 -4.02 -3.36 5.01
CA LEU A 33 -5.14 -2.45 4.76
C LEU A 33 -6.04 -2.96 3.62
N TYR A 34 -5.47 -3.55 2.57
CA TYR A 34 -6.25 -4.17 1.51
C TYR A 34 -7.09 -5.32 2.05
N PHE A 35 -6.49 -6.23 2.82
CA PHE A 35 -7.20 -7.40 3.37
C PHE A 35 -8.19 -7.07 4.49
N ASP A 36 -8.04 -5.94 5.19
CA ASP A 36 -9.05 -5.43 6.13
C ASP A 36 -10.33 -4.97 5.42
N LYS A 37 -10.21 -4.48 4.18
CA LYS A 37 -11.33 -3.93 3.43
C LYS A 37 -11.91 -4.88 2.38
N MET A 38 -11.09 -5.74 1.82
CA MET A 38 -11.36 -6.52 0.61
C MET A 38 -10.68 -7.89 0.68
N SER A 39 -10.93 -8.73 -0.32
CA SER A 39 -10.27 -10.02 -0.48
C SER A 39 -9.75 -10.16 -1.91
N LEU A 40 -9.05 -11.26 -2.22
CA LEU A 40 -8.64 -11.55 -3.59
C LEU A 40 -9.81 -11.87 -4.54
N ALA A 41 -11.03 -12.02 -4.02
CA ALA A 41 -12.21 -12.27 -4.86
C ALA A 41 -12.68 -10.98 -5.56
N PRO A 42 -12.95 -11.01 -6.88
CA PRO A 42 -13.44 -9.85 -7.62
C PRO A 42 -14.76 -9.28 -7.07
N SER A 43 -15.62 -10.12 -6.49
CA SER A 43 -16.89 -9.69 -5.88
C SER A 43 -16.68 -8.75 -4.69
N SER A 44 -15.59 -8.93 -3.93
CA SER A 44 -15.26 -8.03 -2.81
C SER A 44 -14.89 -6.63 -3.31
N VAL A 45 -14.31 -6.52 -4.50
CA VAL A 45 -14.00 -5.25 -5.15
C VAL A 45 -15.28 -4.50 -5.52
N VAL A 46 -16.20 -5.19 -6.18
CA VAL A 46 -17.50 -4.62 -6.55
C VAL A 46 -18.24 -4.15 -5.31
N SER A 47 -18.33 -5.00 -4.28
CA SER A 47 -19.00 -4.70 -3.00
C SER A 47 -18.36 -3.50 -2.28
N TYR A 48 -17.03 -3.40 -2.32
CA TYR A 48 -16.30 -2.32 -1.67
C TYR A 48 -16.52 -0.96 -2.34
N TYR A 49 -16.61 -0.90 -3.68
CA TYR A 49 -16.78 0.35 -4.41
C TYR A 49 -18.25 0.74 -4.60
N LEU A 50 -19.11 -0.20 -4.96
CA LEU A 50 -20.53 0.05 -5.24
C LEU A 50 -21.42 -0.04 -3.99
N GLY A 51 -20.87 -0.49 -2.86
CA GLY A 51 -21.64 -0.71 -1.64
C GLY A 51 -22.42 -2.02 -1.65
N VAL A 52 -23.07 -2.30 -0.53
CA VAL A 52 -23.88 -3.51 -0.31
C VAL A 52 -25.07 -3.11 0.56
N GLU A 53 -26.28 -3.13 -0.01
CA GLU A 53 -27.50 -2.77 0.70
C GLU A 53 -27.77 -3.67 1.91
N ALA A 54 -27.51 -4.98 1.77
CA ALA A 54 -27.68 -5.96 2.85
C ALA A 54 -26.79 -5.68 4.08
N GLU A 55 -25.68 -4.97 3.90
CA GLU A 55 -24.77 -4.55 4.97
C GLU A 55 -24.95 -3.07 5.34
N PHE A 56 -25.94 -2.38 4.75
CA PHE A 56 -26.15 -0.93 4.88
C PHE A 56 -24.89 -0.11 4.53
N ARG A 57 -24.08 -0.60 3.58
CA ARG A 57 -22.85 0.07 3.14
C ARG A 57 -23.12 0.86 1.86
N PRO A 58 -22.99 2.20 1.89
CA PRO A 58 -23.16 3.00 0.68
C PRO A 58 -21.98 2.83 -0.27
N ALA A 59 -22.21 3.16 -1.55
CA ALA A 59 -21.15 3.28 -2.54
C ALA A 59 -20.12 4.34 -2.12
N ARG A 60 -18.86 4.15 -2.51
CA ARG A 60 -17.78 5.13 -2.29
C ARG A 60 -18.08 6.40 -3.09
N SER A 61 -18.00 7.55 -2.43
CA SER A 61 -18.12 8.85 -3.09
C SER A 61 -16.88 9.18 -3.92
N TYR A 62 -17.04 10.00 -4.94
CA TYR A 62 -15.94 10.48 -5.77
C TYR A 62 -14.87 11.23 -4.96
N GLU A 63 -15.30 12.04 -3.99
CA GLU A 63 -14.40 12.75 -3.06
C GLU A 63 -13.51 11.78 -2.28
N SER A 64 -14.09 10.72 -1.72
CA SER A 64 -13.31 9.71 -0.98
C SER A 64 -12.31 8.98 -1.89
N LEU A 65 -12.64 8.76 -3.15
CA LEU A 65 -11.71 8.16 -4.12
C LEU A 65 -10.56 9.12 -4.45
N LEU A 66 -10.84 10.41 -4.58
CA LEU A 66 -9.80 11.43 -4.78
C LEU A 66 -8.86 11.54 -3.58
N GLU A 67 -9.39 11.53 -2.36
CA GLU A 67 -8.57 11.56 -1.14
C GLU A 67 -7.61 10.37 -1.09
N ILE A 68 -8.12 9.15 -1.28
CA ILE A 68 -7.30 7.93 -1.27
C ILE A 68 -6.24 7.97 -2.37
N SER A 69 -6.62 8.43 -3.57
CA SER A 69 -5.69 8.56 -4.70
C SER A 69 -4.60 9.58 -4.40
N HIS A 70 -4.95 10.72 -3.78
CA HIS A 70 -3.98 11.73 -3.37
C HIS A 70 -2.99 11.17 -2.35
N PHE A 71 -3.47 10.45 -1.34
CA PHE A 71 -2.59 9.79 -0.35
C PHE A 71 -1.64 8.76 -0.99
N HIS A 72 -2.07 7.99 -1.98
CA HIS A 72 -1.18 7.00 -2.62
C HIS A 72 -0.18 7.61 -3.61
N LEU A 73 -0.52 8.73 -4.25
CA LEU A 73 0.32 9.35 -5.27
C LEU A 73 1.32 10.36 -4.71
N PHE A 74 1.00 11.00 -3.58
CA PHE A 74 1.74 12.16 -3.08
C PHE A 74 2.24 12.03 -1.63
N ALA A 75 1.93 10.95 -0.90
CA ALA A 75 2.47 10.68 0.44
C ALA A 75 3.67 9.72 0.37
#